data_AF-A0A3A9UE99-F1
#
_entry.id   AF-A0A3A9UE99-F1
#
_cell.length_a   1.000
_cell.length_b   1.000
_cell.length_c   1.000
_cell.angle_alpha   90.00
_cell.angle_beta   90.00
_cell.angle_gamma   90.00
#
_symmetry.space_group_name_H-M   'P 1'
#
loop_
_entity.id
_entity.type
_entity.pdbx_description
1 polymer ?
#
loop_
_entity_poly.entity_id
_entity_poly.type
_entity_poly.pdbx_seq_one_letter_code
_entity_poly.pdbx_strand_id
1 'polypeptide(L)'
;MPTDAQLLIGKVLQIKDKIIAKRHCIPSDLEAEWDKLDKKTACFESEALYKSAVKGQEMNKHIDYSGSVKELSQLVSQLKTLNKKVNVTQVHH
;
A
#
# COMPACT_ATOMS: atom_id res chain seq x y z
N MET A 1 6.28 -15.97 -14.19
CA MET A 1 5.83 -14.58 -14.45
C MET A 1 5.10 -14.09 -13.20
N PRO A 2 5.43 -12.92 -12.63
CA PRO A 2 4.65 -12.37 -11.53
C PRO A 2 3.22 -12.11 -12.02
N THR A 3 2.23 -12.58 -11.27
CA THR A 3 0.82 -12.38 -11.61
C THR A 3 0.48 -10.90 -11.50
N ASP A 4 -0.42 -10.36 -12.33
CA ASP A 4 -0.86 -8.95 -12.28
C ASP A 4 -1.22 -8.48 -10.87
N ALA A 5 -1.80 -9.37 -10.04
CA ALA A 5 -2.08 -9.12 -8.63
C ALA A 5 -0.81 -8.81 -7.82
N GLN A 6 0.27 -9.60 -7.96
CA GLN A 6 1.54 -9.37 -7.26
C GLN A 6 2.17 -8.03 -7.67
N LEU A 7 2.10 -7.69 -8.96
CA LEU A 7 2.59 -6.41 -9.47
C LEU A 7 1.81 -5.23 -8.88
N LEU A 8 0.49 -5.35 -8.78
CA LEU A 8 -0.36 -4.32 -8.18
C LEU A 8 -0.14 -4.19 -6.68
N ILE A 9 0.00 -5.30 -5.96
CA ILE A 9 0.32 -5.30 -4.53
C ILE A 9 1.67 -4.62 -4.28
N GLY A 10 2.69 -4.92 -5.10
CA GLY A 10 3.97 -4.22 -5.05
C GLY A 10 3.83 -2.71 -5.24
N LYS A 11 2.97 -2.27 -6.17
CA LYS A 11 2.68 -0.84 -6.39
C LYS A 11 1.95 -0.21 -5.20
N VAL A 12 0.99 -0.91 -4.58
CA VAL A 12 0.30 -0.46 -3.35
C VAL A 12 1.33 -0.16 -2.27
N LEU A 13 2.23 -1.12 -1.98
CA LEU A 13 3.25 -0.98 -0.95
C LEU A 13 4.21 0.18 -1.26
N GLN A 14 4.66 0.32 -2.51
CA GLN A 14 5.55 1.44 -2.91
C GLN A 14 4.90 2.82 -2.72
N ILE A 15 3.61 2.97 -3.03
CA ILE A 15 2.92 4.26 -2.86
C ILE A 15 2.65 4.52 -1.38
N LYS A 16 2.27 3.48 -0.63
CA LYS A 16 2.07 3.56 0.82
C LYS A 16 3.34 4.06 1.52
N ASP A 17 4.48 3.46 1.22
CA ASP A 17 5.79 3.82 1.78
C ASP A 17 6.13 5.31 1.53
N LYS A 18 5.88 5.79 0.31
CA LYS A 18 6.04 7.22 -0.04
C LYS A 18 5.15 8.16 0.77
N ILE A 19 3.90 7.76 1.05
CA ILE A 19 2.98 8.56 1.86
C ILE A 19 3.41 8.53 3.33
N ILE A 20 3.83 7.37 3.86
CA ILE A 20 4.36 7.24 5.23
C ILE A 20 5.59 8.10 5.43
N ALA A 21 6.53 8.10 4.48
CA ALA A 21 7.71 8.96 4.51
C ALA A 21 7.35 10.46 4.62
N LYS A 22 6.16 10.83 4.13
CA LYS A 22 5.60 12.18 4.18
C LYS A 22 4.45 12.34 5.18
N ARG A 23 4.29 11.40 6.12
CA ARG A 23 3.16 11.39 7.07
C ARG A 23 3.03 12.69 7.86
N HIS A 24 4.16 13.29 8.21
CA HIS A 24 4.23 14.58 8.91
C HIS A 24 3.73 15.78 8.07
N CYS A 25 3.53 15.61 6.76
CA CYS A 25 3.00 16.61 5.84
C CYS A 25 1.60 16.26 5.33
N ILE A 26 0.95 15.20 5.85
CA ILE A 26 -0.43 14.88 5.48
C ILE A 26 -1.33 15.88 6.20
N PRO A 27 -2.10 16.71 5.48
CA PRO A 27 -3.05 17.62 6.11
C PRO A 27 -4.17 16.82 6.78
N SER A 28 -4.73 17.36 7.87
CA SER A 28 -5.76 16.67 8.67
C SER A 28 -7.03 16.30 7.89
N ASP A 29 -7.32 17.01 6.80
CA ASP A 29 -8.40 16.68 5.85
C ASP A 29 -8.17 15.34 5.14
N LEU A 30 -6.91 14.97 4.91
CA LEU A 30 -6.49 13.73 4.23
C LEU A 30 -6.07 12.62 5.19
N GLU A 31 -5.88 12.90 6.49
CA GLU A 31 -5.53 11.89 7.50
C GLU A 31 -6.60 10.80 7.62
N ALA A 32 -7.89 11.16 7.54
CA ALA A 32 -8.98 10.20 7.58
C ALA A 32 -9.04 9.30 6.34
N GLU A 33 -8.79 9.87 5.14
CA GLU A 33 -8.66 9.09 3.90
C GLU A 33 -7.44 8.16 3.96
N TRP A 34 -6.32 8.65 4.49
CA TRP A 34 -5.09 7.90 4.69
C TRP A 34 -5.29 6.72 5.65
N ASP A 35 -5.83 6.93 6.86
CA ASP A 35 -6.06 5.87 7.85
C ASP A 35 -6.96 4.75 7.30
N LYS A 36 -7.99 5.12 6.51
CA LYS A 36 -8.88 4.14 5.87
C LYS A 36 -8.14 3.31 4.81
N LEU A 37 -7.28 3.92 4.01
CA LEU A 37 -6.48 3.22 3.00
C LEU A 37 -5.35 2.40 3.63
N ASP A 38 -4.74 2.89 4.70
CA ASP A 38 -3.73 2.21 5.49
C ASP A 38 -4.27 0.89 6.05
N LYS A 39 -5.42 0.94 6.74
CA LYS A 39 -6.11 -0.25 7.27
C LYS A 39 -6.47 -1.26 6.19
N LYS A 40 -6.93 -0.80 5.01
CA LYS A 40 -7.25 -1.67 3.88
C LYS A 40 -6.02 -2.33 3.26
N THR A 41 -4.87 -1.68 3.36
CA THR A 41 -3.62 -2.14 2.74
C THR A 41 -2.70 -2.87 3.71
N ALA A 42 -3.02 -2.85 5.01
CA ALA A 42 -2.32 -3.61 6.05
C ALA A 42 -2.29 -5.13 5.78
N CYS A 43 -3.30 -5.65 5.08
CA CYS A 43 -3.32 -7.07 4.65
C CYS A 43 -2.18 -7.41 3.67
N PHE A 44 -1.63 -6.43 2.97
CA PHE A 44 -0.49 -6.61 2.06
C PHE A 44 0.86 -6.42 2.76
N GLU A 45 0.90 -5.90 3.98
CA GLU A 45 2.14 -5.65 4.69
C GLU A 45 2.72 -6.95 5.24
N SER A 46 3.92 -7.23 4.77
CA SER A 46 4.65 -8.49 4.95
C SER A 46 4.97 -8.85 6.40
N GLU A 47 4.60 -8.07 7.42
CA GLU A 47 4.83 -8.43 8.83
C GLU A 47 4.08 -9.71 9.23
N ALA A 48 2.92 -10.00 8.62
CA ALA A 48 2.25 -11.29 8.78
C ALA A 48 2.96 -12.45 8.05
N LEU A 49 3.66 -12.15 6.94
CA LEU A 49 4.41 -13.12 6.15
C LEU A 49 5.81 -13.42 6.73
N TYR A 50 6.48 -12.43 7.33
CA TYR A 50 7.80 -12.60 7.92
C TYR A 50 7.78 -13.37 9.25
N LYS A 51 6.70 -13.29 10.04
CA LYS A 51 6.58 -14.07 11.28
C LYS A 51 6.58 -15.59 11.06
N SER A 52 6.26 -16.03 9.85
CA SER A 52 6.26 -17.45 9.46
C SER A 52 7.55 -17.86 8.73
N ALA A 53 8.50 -16.93 8.53
CA ALA A 53 9.72 -17.17 7.74
C ALA A 53 10.74 -17.97 8.56
N VAL A 54 10.73 -19.29 8.38
CA VAL A 54 11.73 -20.18 8.97
C VAL A 54 13.00 -20.14 8.12
N LYS A 55 14.15 -19.90 8.77
CA LYS A 55 15.47 -19.86 8.13
C LYS A 55 15.75 -21.20 7.41
N GLY A 56 15.90 -21.16 6.09
CA GLY A 56 16.25 -22.32 5.25
C GLY A 56 15.12 -22.89 4.39
N GLN A 57 13.90 -22.31 4.44
CA GLN A 57 12.77 -22.74 3.61
C GLN A 57 12.47 -21.72 2.52
N GLU A 58 12.28 -22.18 1.28
CA GLU A 58 11.88 -21.34 0.15
C GLU A 58 10.45 -20.84 0.38
N MET A 59 10.32 -19.59 0.81
CA MET A 59 9.02 -18.96 1.02
C MET A 59 8.43 -18.57 -0.32
N ASN A 60 7.46 -19.36 -0.79
CA ASN A 60 6.51 -18.87 -1.77
C ASN A 60 5.66 -17.80 -1.09
N LYS A 61 5.94 -16.53 -1.40
CA LYS A 61 5.20 -15.35 -0.93
C LYS A 61 3.79 -15.36 -1.50
N HIS A 62 2.96 -16.27 -1.01
CA HIS A 62 1.55 -16.31 -1.36
C HIS A 62 0.87 -15.26 -0.49
N ILE A 63 0.65 -14.09 -1.08
CA ILE A 63 -0.22 -13.10 -0.46
C ILE A 63 -1.63 -13.66 -0.63
N ASP A 64 -2.25 -14.08 0.47
CA ASP A 64 -3.60 -14.65 0.52
C ASP A 64 -4.67 -13.58 0.28
N TYR A 65 -4.54 -12.88 -0.86
CA TYR A 65 -5.50 -11.89 -1.28
C TYR A 65 -6.59 -12.57 -2.11
N SER A 66 -7.70 -12.89 -1.46
CA SER A 66 -8.92 -13.42 -2.10
C SER A 66 -9.70 -12.36 -2.91
N GLY A 67 -9.25 -11.10 -2.93
CA GLY A 67 -9.93 -10.03 -3.66
C GLY A 67 -9.60 -10.01 -5.16
N SER A 68 -10.35 -9.21 -5.90
CA SER A 68 -10.17 -9.13 -7.36
C SER A 68 -9.00 -8.21 -7.75
N VAL A 69 -8.38 -8.48 -8.90
CA VAL A 69 -7.39 -7.58 -9.53
C VAL A 69 -7.96 -6.17 -9.74
N LYS A 70 -9.28 -6.06 -9.94
CA LYS A 70 -10.00 -4.80 -10.08
C LYS A 70 -9.98 -3.98 -8.78
N GLU A 71 -10.16 -4.62 -7.63
CA GLU A 71 -10.07 -3.97 -6.33
C GLU A 71 -8.64 -3.50 -6.02
N LEU A 72 -7.63 -4.30 -6.37
CA LEU A 72 -6.22 -3.88 -6.27
C LEU A 72 -5.93 -2.66 -7.14
N SER A 73 -6.40 -2.66 -8.39
CA SER A 73 -6.24 -1.54 -9.30
C SER A 73 -6.92 -0.27 -8.77
N GLN A 74 -8.09 -0.42 -8.15
CA GLN A 74 -8.80 0.68 -7.51
C GLN A 74 -8.03 1.22 -6.30
N LEU A 75 -7.48 0.35 -5.44
CA LEU A 75 -6.65 0.74 -4.30
C LEU A 75 -5.39 1.50 -4.74
N VAL A 76 -4.69 1.01 -5.76
CA VAL A 76 -3.53 1.71 -6.35
C VAL A 76 -3.94 3.10 -6.84
N SER A 77 -5.09 3.23 -7.49
CA SER A 77 -5.58 4.50 -8.01
C SER A 77 -5.94 5.48 -6.89
N GLN A 78 -6.61 5.01 -5.83
CA GLN A 78 -6.94 5.82 -4.65
C GLN A 78 -5.68 6.31 -3.93
N LEU A 79 -4.69 5.43 -3.73
CA LEU A 79 -3.40 5.78 -3.13
C LEU A 79 -2.62 6.79 -3.99
N LYS A 80 -2.63 6.63 -5.32
CA LYS A 80 -2.01 7.62 -6.23
C LYS A 80 -2.67 8.99 -6.12
N THR A 81 -3.99 9.04 -6.07
CA THR A 81 -4.74 10.29 -5.91
C THR A 81 -4.41 10.95 -4.58
N LEU A 82 -4.39 10.18 -3.48
CA LEU A 82 -4.01 10.68 -2.17
C LEU A 82 -2.57 11.22 -2.17
N ASN A 83 -1.62 10.46 -2.69
CA ASN A 83 -0.23 10.90 -2.81
C ASN A 83 -0.08 12.19 -3.65
N LYS A 84 -0.88 12.33 -4.73
CA LYS A 84 -0.90 13.55 -5.53
C LYS A 84 -1.47 14.74 -4.73
N LYS A 85 -2.56 14.54 -3.99
CA LYS A 85 -3.14 15.59 -3.13
C LYS A 85 -2.13 16.04 -2.06
N VAL A 86 -1.50 15.10 -1.34
CA VAL A 86 -0.46 15.39 -0.34
C VAL A 86 0.70 16.16 -0.96
N ASN A 87 1.16 15.78 -2.16
CA ASN A 87 2.20 16.52 -2.88
C ASN A 87 1.78 17.94 -3.30
N VAL A 88 0.55 18.12 -3.78
CA VAL A 88 0.06 19.45 -4.19
C VAL A 88 -0.05 20.38 -2.98
N THR A 89 -0.51 19.86 -1.83
CA THR A 89 -0.55 20.62 -0.58
C THR A 89 0.86 21.03 -0.12
N GLN A 90 1.89 20.20 -0.34
CA GLN A 90 3.29 20.54 -0.04
C GLN A 90 3.86 21.68 -0.89
N VAL A 91 3.43 21.85 -2.15
CA VAL A 91 3.95 22.90 -3.04
C VAL A 91 3.39 24.29 -2.69
N HIS A 92 2.31 24.35 -1.92
CA HIS A 92 1.62 25.59 -1.54
C HIS A 92 2.06 26.16 -0.18
N HIS A 93 3.12 25.62 0.44
CA HIS A 93 3.61 26.04 1.75
C HIS A 93 5.05 26.56 1.69
#